data_AF-A0A1B1Z3T8-F1
#
_entry.id   AF-A0A1B1Z3T8-F1
#
_cell.length_a   1.000
_cell.length_b   1.000
_cell.length_c   1.000
_cell.angle_alpha   90.00
_cell.angle_beta   90.00
_cell.angle_gamma   90.00
#
_symmetry.space_group_name_H-M   'P 1'
#
loop_
_entity.id
_entity.type
_entity.pdbx_description
1 polymer ?
#
loop_
_entity_poly.entity_id
_entity_poly.type
_entity_poly.pdbx_seq_one_letter_code
_entity_poly.pdbx_strand_id
1 'polypeptide(L)' 'MPIVDRLALRAQLAFLAASGQVINEVFVLGTQIPGEPDLTGVTVKKVSGNTVTFNQAASGAIIGDIVVVIDKIVALDLVT' A
#
# COMPACT_ATOMS: atom_id res chain seq x y z
N MET A 1 -19.66 7.06 -0.04
CA MET A 1 -18.47 6.24 -0.33
C MET A 1 -18.26 5.35 0.87
N PRO A 2 -18.36 4.01 0.78
CA PRO A 2 -18.12 3.17 1.94
C PRO A 2 -16.63 3.31 2.28
N ILE A 3 -16.36 3.78 3.49
CA ILE A 3 -15.04 3.64 4.10
C ILE A 3 -14.78 2.13 4.06
N VAL A 4 -13.71 1.70 3.37
CA VAL A 4 -13.28 0.31 3.39
C VAL A 4 -13.31 -0.17 4.84
N ASP A 5 -13.95 -1.31 5.11
CA ASP A 5 -13.94 -1.86 6.47
C ASP A 5 -12.47 -1.99 6.91
N ARG A 6 -12.08 -1.21 7.92
CA ARG A 6 -10.69 -1.13 8.36
C ARG A 6 -10.18 -2.49 8.81
N LEU A 7 -11.03 -3.33 9.39
CA LEU A 7 -10.62 -4.65 9.81
C LEU A 7 -10.31 -5.53 8.60
N ALA A 8 -11.18 -5.50 7.58
CA ALA A 8 -10.99 -6.24 6.33
C ALA A 8 -9.73 -5.77 5.58
N LEU A 9 -9.53 -4.45 5.45
CA LEU A 9 -8.34 -3.89 4.80
C LEU A 9 -7.04 -4.32 5.50
N ARG A 10 -7.01 -4.28 6.83
CA ARG A 10 -5.84 -4.72 7.61
C ARG A 10 -5.56 -6.20 7.43
N ALA A 11 -6.60 -7.03 7.43
CA ALA A 11 -6.45 -8.47 7.19
C ALA A 11 -5.89 -8.74 5.78
N GLN A 12 -6.38 -8.00 4.77
CA GLN A 12 -5.89 -8.10 3.40
C GLN A 12 -4.43 -7.66 3.28
N LEU A 13 -4.03 -6.52 3.87
CA LEU A 13 -2.64 -6.07 3.88
C LEU A 13 -1.70 -7.05 4.61
N ALA A 14 -2.16 -7.67 5.69
CA ALA A 14 -1.40 -8.69 6.40
C ALA A 14 -1.21 -9.96 5.56
N PHE A 15 -2.25 -10.39 4.83
CA PHE A 15 -2.15 -11.49 3.88
C PHE A 15 -1.17 -11.17 2.72
N LEU A 16 -1.23 -9.97 2.17
CA LEU A 16 -0.31 -9.51 1.12
C LEU A 16 1.14 -9.47 1.61
N ALA A 17 1.37 -9.08 2.87
CA ALA A 17 2.69 -9.11 3.48
C ALA A 17 3.25 -10.54 3.62
N ALA A 18 2.39 -11.51 3.95
CA ALA A 18 2.78 -12.90 4.11
C ALA A 18 3.00 -13.61 2.76
N SER A 19 2.22 -13.25 1.74
CA SER A 19 2.32 -13.85 0.40
C SER A 19 3.43 -13.25 -0.47
N GLY A 20 3.86 -12.01 -0.18
CA GLY A 20 4.78 -11.27 -1.04
C GLY A 20 4.18 -10.89 -2.39
N GLN A 21 2.85 -10.92 -2.52
CA GLN A 21 2.15 -10.59 -3.75
C GLN A 21 2.38 -9.12 -4.12
N VAL A 22 2.64 -8.89 -5.42
CA VAL A 22 2.70 -7.53 -5.99
C VAL A 22 1.29 -6.98 -6.12
N ILE A 23 1.09 -5.80 -5.56
CA ILE A 23 -0.09 -4.96 -5.72
C ILE A 23 0.11 -4.14 -6.99
N ASN A 24 -0.89 -4.14 -7.87
CA ASN A 24 -0.83 -3.36 -9.11
C ASN A 24 -0.81 -1.86 -8.78
N GLU A 25 -1.76 -1.40 -7.97
CA GLU A 25 -1.86 0.00 -7.55
C GLU A 25 -2.47 0.14 -6.14
N VAL A 26 -1.92 1.04 -5.33
CA VAL A 26 -2.49 1.45 -4.04
C VAL A 26 -3.04 2.86 -4.17
N PHE A 27 -4.36 2.99 -4.13
CA PHE A 27 -5.01 4.30 -4.15
C PHE A 27 -5.04 4.87 -2.75
N VAL A 28 -4.40 6.03 -2.57
CA VAL A 28 -4.43 6.79 -1.32
C VAL A 28 -5.20 8.10 -1.49
N LEU A 29 -5.80 8.59 -0.40
CA LEU A 29 -6.31 9.94 -0.32
C LEU A 29 -5.14 10.89 -0.55
N GLY A 30 -5.15 11.57 -1.71
CA GLY A 30 -4.06 12.44 -2.13
C GLY A 30 -3.68 13.44 -1.04
N THR A 31 -2.39 13.50 -0.72
CA THR A 31 -1.88 14.44 0.28
C THR A 31 -1.60 15.84 -0.31
N GLN A 32 -1.73 15.98 -1.64
CA GLN A 32 -1.35 17.16 -2.43
C GLN A 32 0.13 17.57 -2.26
N ILE A 33 0.99 16.65 -1.84
CA ILE A 33 2.42 16.90 -1.66
C ILE A 33 3.14 16.69 -3.00
N PRO A 34 3.78 17.71 -3.57
CA PRO A 34 4.63 17.53 -4.75
C PRO A 34 5.74 16.52 -4.47
N GLY A 35 5.88 15.52 -5.35
CA GLY A 35 6.89 14.47 -5.20
C GLY A 35 6.46 13.27 -4.33
N GLU A 36 5.18 13.16 -3.97
CA GLU A 36 4.65 11.92 -3.39
C GLU A 36 4.91 10.74 -4.35
N PRO A 37 5.55 9.65 -3.89
CA PRO A 37 5.87 8.53 -4.75
C PRO A 37 4.59 7.82 -5.20
N ASP A 38 4.58 7.45 -6.48
CA ASP A 38 3.54 6.58 -7.03
C ASP A 38 3.62 5.19 -6.36
N LEU A 39 2.47 4.66 -5.94
CA LEU A 39 2.32 3.37 -5.28
C LEU A 39 1.85 2.29 -6.25
N THR A 40 2.48 2.26 -7.41
CA THR A 40 2.25 1.27 -8.47
C THR A 40 3.30 0.16 -8.39
N GLY A 41 2.88 -1.10 -8.55
CA GLY A 41 3.77 -2.25 -8.55
C GLY A 41 4.52 -2.45 -7.23
N VAL A 42 3.82 -2.36 -6.10
CA VAL A 42 4.42 -2.44 -4.75
C VAL A 42 4.12 -3.76 -4.06
N THR A 43 4.97 -4.18 -3.11
CA THR A 43 4.67 -5.26 -2.17
C THR A 43 4.47 -4.71 -0.76
N VAL A 44 3.72 -5.41 0.08
CA VAL A 44 3.61 -5.06 1.50
C VAL A 44 4.81 -5.63 2.25
N LYS A 45 5.62 -4.77 2.85
CA LYS A 45 6.74 -5.17 3.71
C LYS A 45 6.27 -5.46 5.13
N LYS A 46 5.44 -4.58 5.69
CA LYS A 46 5.02 -4.66 7.09
C LYS A 46 3.73 -3.89 7.33
N VAL A 47 2.85 -4.43 8.18
CA VAL A 47 1.73 -3.71 8.78
C VAL A 47 2.07 -3.43 10.25
N SER A 48 1.96 -2.19 10.72
CA SER A 48 2.36 -1.80 12.08
C SER A 48 1.46 -0.71 12.64
N GLY A 49 0.76 -0.98 13.75
CA GLY A 49 -0.16 0.02 14.31
C GLY A 49 -1.14 0.51 13.24
N ASN A 50 -1.21 1.82 13.00
CA ASN A 50 -2.06 2.41 11.95
C ASN A 50 -1.34 2.66 10.60
N THR A 51 -0.16 2.08 10.39
CA THR A 51 0.60 2.26 9.15
C THR A 51 0.89 0.94 8.45
N VAL A 52 1.15 1.05 7.16
CA VAL A 52 1.68 -0.01 6.31
C VAL A 52 2.92 0.51 5.60
N THR A 53 3.92 -0.36 5.47
CA THR A 53 5.15 -0.09 4.74
C THR A 53 5.13 -0.87 3.44
N PHE A 54 5.29 -0.18 2.33
CA PHE A 54 5.38 -0.73 0.99
C PHE A 54 6.83 -0.70 0.47
N ASN A 55 7.15 -1.65 -0.40
CA ASN A 55 8.40 -1.71 -1.18
C ASN A 55 8.04 -1.67 -2.66
N GLN A 56 8.74 -0.88 -3.49
CA GLN A 56 8.57 -0.97 -4.95
C GLN A 56 9.16 -2.28 -5.46
N ALA A 57 8.34 -3.07 -6.17
CA ALA A 57 8.74 -4.37 -6.71
C ALA A 57 9.46 -4.25 -8.06
N ALA A 58 9.28 -3.15 -8.79
CA ALA A 58 9.78 -2.98 -10.15
C ALA A 58 10.17 -1.53 -10.46
N SER A 59 11.26 -1.07 -9.87
CA SER A 59 12.12 -0.07 -10.52
C SER A 59 13.54 -0.39 -10.09
N GLY A 60 14.48 -0.43 -11.03
CA GLY A 60 15.92 -0.56 -10.70
C GLY A 60 16.45 0.58 -9.82
N ALA A 61 15.61 1.55 -9.46
CA ALA A 61 15.84 2.50 -8.39
C ALA A 61 15.43 1.89 -7.05
N ILE A 62 16.39 1.82 -6.11
CA ILE A 62 16.11 1.59 -4.69
C ILE A 62 15.36 2.84 -4.17
N ILE A 63 14.05 2.90 -4.41
CA ILE A 63 13.18 3.83 -3.72
C ILE A 63 12.83 3.14 -2.41
N GLY A 64 13.28 3.72 -1.30
CA GLY A 64 13.18 3.13 0.03
C GLY A 64 11.74 2.87 0.48
N ASP A 65 11.62 2.27 1.67
CA ASP A 65 10.35 1.97 2.34
C ASP A 65 9.36 3.15 2.29
N ILE A 66 8.20 2.96 1.66
CA ILE A 66 7.12 3.96 1.61
C ILE A 66 6.13 3.65 2.72
N VAL A 67 5.96 4.58 3.66
CA VAL A 67 5.07 4.39 4.81
C VAL A 67 3.77 5.16 4.60
N VAL A 68 2.65 4.45 4.64
CA VAL A 68 1.31 5.00 4.42
C VAL A 68 0.45 4.74 5.66
N VAL A 69 -0.35 5.74 6.04
CA VAL A 69 -1.37 5.58 7.08
C VAL A 69 -2.55 4.80 6.49
N ILE A 70 -2.98 3.74 7.16
CA ILE A 70 -4.02 2.83 6.65
C ILE A 70 -5.35 3.56 6.38
N ASP A 71 -5.70 4.53 7.23
CA ASP A 71 -6.90 5.37 7.06
C ASP A 71 -6.85 6.27 5.80
N LYS A 72 -5.70 6.38 5.15
CA LYS A 72 -5.54 7.08 3.87
C LYS A 72 -5.69 6.16 2.68
N ILE A 73 -5.71 4.85 2.85
CA ILE A 73 -5.88 3.91 1.74
C ILE A 73 -7.36 3.84 1.37
N VAL A 74 -7.63 4.08 0.11
CA VAL A 74 -8.98 4.11 -0.47
C VAL A 74 -9.31 2.78 -1.14
N ALA A 75 -8.35 2.21 -1.87
CA ALA A 75 -8.53 0.96 -2.60
C ALA A 75 -7.17 0.31 -2.89
N LEU A 76 -7.21 -0.99 -3.17
CA LEU A 76 -6.10 -1.78 -3.67
C LEU A 76 -6.53 -2.41 -4.99
N ASP A 77 -5.74 -2.22 -6.03
CA ASP A 77 -5.86 -2.99 -7.27
C ASP A 77 -4.84 -4.13 -7.25
N LEU A 78 -5.33 -5.37 -7.38
CA LEU A 78 -4.52 -6.58 -7.27
C LEU A 78 -4.33 -7.20 -8.65
N VAL A 79 -3.13 -7.73 -8.88
CA VAL A 79 -2.88 -8.55 -10.07
C VAL A 79 -3.71 -9.83 -9.94
N THR A 80 -4.71 -9.99 -10.80
CA THR A 80 -5.53 -11.21 -10.94
C THR A 80 -4.74 -12.37 -11.53
#